data_AF-A0A1H5C6J6-F1
#
_entry.id   AF-A0A1H5C6J6-F1
#
_cell.length_a   1.000
_cell.length_b   1.000
_cell.length_c   1.000
_cell.angle_alpha   90.00
_cell.angle_beta   90.00
_cell.angle_gamma   90.00
#
_symmetry.space_group_name_H-M   'P 1'
#
loop_
_entity.id
_entity.type
_entity.pdbx_description
1 polymer ?
#
loop_
_entity_poly.entity_id
_entity_poly.type
_entity_poly.pdbx_seq_one_letter_code
_entity_poly.pdbx_strand_id
1 'polypeptide(L)'
;MEDDTLAEDLRQAIGELVRAVRAADTMPSGEAAILGHLDRGGPQTTADLAHRRGVTHQSAAKSVKELLGAGLVRAEPHPSDGRKLLLDITDTGRARLRQERAQRATSLGAAIGDALSTDEQRRLRDCVPLLSRLTTHITGK
;
A
#
# COMPACT_ATOMS: atom_id res chain seq x y z
N MET A 1 -9.74 30.46 4.25
CA MET A 1 -9.58 30.59 2.79
C MET A 1 -8.18 30.17 2.34
N GLU A 2 -7.08 30.50 3.04
CA GLU A 2 -5.74 29.90 2.80
C GLU A 2 -5.60 28.45 3.30
N ASP A 3 -6.25 28.08 4.41
CA ASP A 3 -6.19 26.70 4.93
C ASP A 3 -6.87 25.66 4.00
N ASP A 4 -7.92 26.08 3.28
CA ASP A 4 -8.63 25.22 2.31
C ASP A 4 -7.74 24.90 1.10
N THR A 5 -6.85 25.81 0.68
CA THR A 5 -5.94 25.56 -0.44
C THR A 5 -4.79 24.66 -0.02
N LEU A 6 -4.22 24.85 1.18
CA LEU A 6 -3.12 24.00 1.67
C LEU A 6 -3.54 22.52 1.77
N ALA A 7 -4.73 22.24 2.29
CA ALA A 7 -5.22 20.88 2.42
C ALA A 7 -5.38 20.20 1.05
N GLU A 8 -5.94 20.91 0.07
CA GLU A 8 -6.16 20.39 -1.28
C GLU A 8 -4.84 20.23 -2.06
N ASP A 9 -3.94 21.22 -1.99
CA ASP A 9 -2.62 21.17 -2.64
C ASP A 9 -1.80 20.00 -2.09
N LEU A 10 -1.81 19.81 -0.76
CA LEU A 10 -1.09 18.71 -0.12
C LEU A 10 -1.68 17.35 -0.54
N ARG A 11 -3.02 17.23 -0.55
CA ARG A 11 -3.72 16.00 -0.98
C ARG A 11 -3.39 15.67 -2.43
N GLN A 12 -3.41 16.65 -3.32
CA GLN A 12 -3.09 16.48 -4.73
C GLN A 12 -1.62 16.07 -4.93
N ALA A 13 -0.67 16.84 -4.37
CA ALA A 13 0.76 16.60 -4.53
C ALA A 13 1.19 15.24 -3.97
N ILE A 14 0.72 14.85 -2.78
CA ILE A 14 0.99 13.52 -2.22
C ILE A 14 0.39 12.42 -3.10
N GLY A 15 -0.84 12.61 -3.58
CA GLY A 15 -1.51 11.65 -4.45
C GLY A 15 -0.77 11.41 -5.76
N GLU A 16 -0.28 12.49 -6.40
CA GLU A 16 0.52 12.43 -7.63
C GLU A 16 1.87 11.75 -7.38
N LEU A 17 2.59 12.14 -6.33
CA LEU A 17 3.86 11.53 -5.96
C LEU A 17 3.71 10.03 -5.67
N VAL A 18 2.69 9.62 -4.91
CA VAL A 18 2.43 8.21 -4.62
C VAL A 18 2.12 7.42 -5.89
N ARG A 19 1.37 7.98 -6.84
CA ARG A 19 1.11 7.31 -8.14
C ARG A 19 2.39 7.19 -8.97
N ALA A 20 3.20 8.24 -9.05
CA ALA A 20 4.47 8.23 -9.78
C ALA A 20 5.44 7.19 -9.19
N VAL A 21 5.61 7.14 -7.87
CA VAL A 21 6.48 6.17 -7.20
C VAL A 21 5.98 4.73 -7.40
N ARG A 22 4.67 4.50 -7.43
CA ARG A 22 4.09 3.18 -7.71
C ARG A 22 4.25 2.74 -9.17
N ALA A 23 4.56 3.64 -10.10
CA ALA A 23 4.83 3.24 -11.49
C ALA A 23 6.13 2.42 -11.62
N ALA A 24 7.02 2.49 -10.61
CA ALA A 24 8.21 1.65 -10.52
C ALA A 24 7.93 0.24 -9.96
N ASP A 25 6.68 -0.06 -9.58
CA ASP A 25 6.29 -1.39 -9.11
C ASP A 25 6.41 -2.42 -10.22
N THR A 26 6.91 -3.58 -9.87
CA THR A 26 6.96 -4.75 -10.77
C THR A 26 5.79 -5.70 -10.53
N MET A 27 5.01 -5.44 -9.48
CA MET A 27 3.79 -6.17 -9.14
C MET A 27 2.54 -5.40 -9.60
N PRO A 28 1.52 -6.09 -10.12
CA PRO A 28 0.21 -5.46 -10.36
C PRO A 28 -0.36 -4.80 -9.10
N SER A 29 -0.87 -3.58 -9.25
CA SER A 29 -1.34 -2.76 -8.12
C SER A 29 -2.40 -3.45 -7.25
N GLY A 30 -3.25 -4.28 -7.87
CA GLY A 30 -4.28 -5.04 -7.16
C GLY A 30 -3.72 -6.15 -6.26
N GLU A 31 -2.66 -6.81 -6.71
CA GLU A 31 -1.95 -7.84 -5.95
C GLU A 31 -1.18 -7.22 -4.80
N ALA A 32 -0.42 -6.15 -5.07
CA ALA A 32 0.33 -5.41 -4.07
C ALA A 32 -0.58 -4.85 -2.97
N ALA A 33 -1.77 -4.37 -3.34
CA ALA A 33 -2.77 -3.90 -2.39
C ALA A 33 -3.26 -5.03 -1.47
N ILE A 34 -3.58 -6.21 -2.02
CA ILE A 34 -4.00 -7.37 -1.22
C ILE A 34 -2.91 -7.81 -0.26
N LEU A 35 -1.67 -7.99 -0.74
CA LEU A 35 -0.55 -8.35 0.14
C LEU A 35 -0.36 -7.30 1.25
N GLY A 36 -0.47 -6.01 0.92
CA GLY A 36 -0.37 -4.93 1.90
C GLY A 36 -1.53 -4.88 2.91
N HIS A 37 -2.71 -5.41 2.58
CA HIS A 37 -3.81 -5.57 3.54
C HIS A 37 -3.56 -6.76 4.47
N LEU A 38 -3.18 -7.91 3.92
CA LEU A 38 -2.87 -9.11 4.70
C LEU A 38 -1.67 -8.89 5.65
N ASP A 39 -0.62 -8.23 5.19
CA ASP A 39 0.58 -7.90 5.99
C ASP A 39 0.26 -7.03 7.22
N ARG A 40 -0.71 -6.12 7.11
CA ARG A 40 -1.08 -5.18 8.20
C ARG A 40 -2.27 -5.64 9.04
N GLY A 41 -3.20 -6.36 8.42
CA GLY A 41 -4.49 -6.73 8.99
C GLY A 41 -4.60 -8.19 9.41
N GLY A 42 -3.59 -9.02 9.11
CA GLY A 42 -3.63 -10.46 9.33
C GLY A 42 -4.50 -11.19 8.30
N PRO A 43 -4.91 -12.44 8.58
CA PRO A 43 -5.73 -13.24 7.67
C PRO A 43 -7.11 -12.61 7.41
N GLN A 44 -7.56 -12.61 6.15
CA GLN A 44 -8.82 -11.99 5.74
C GLN A 44 -9.52 -12.79 4.64
N THR A 45 -10.84 -12.63 4.49
CA THR A 45 -11.56 -13.24 3.36
C THR A 45 -11.41 -12.39 2.09
N THR A 46 -11.66 -13.00 0.92
CA THR A 46 -11.72 -12.26 -0.35
C THR A 46 -12.75 -11.12 -0.31
N ALA A 47 -13.87 -11.31 0.40
CA ALA A 47 -14.91 -10.29 0.56
C ALA A 47 -14.40 -9.09 1.37
N ASP A 48 -13.69 -9.33 2.47
CA ASP A 48 -13.09 -8.27 3.27
C ASP A 48 -12.06 -7.48 2.47
N LEU A 49 -11.24 -8.17 1.68
CA LEU A 49 -10.25 -7.55 0.80
C LEU A 49 -10.91 -6.72 -0.30
N ALA A 50 -12.00 -7.21 -0.90
CA ALA A 50 -12.75 -6.47 -1.91
C ALA A 50 -13.33 -5.17 -1.32
N HIS A 51 -13.97 -5.28 -0.15
CA HIS A 51 -14.55 -4.13 0.56
C HIS A 51 -13.49 -3.08 0.91
N ARG A 52 -12.37 -3.50 1.50
CA ARG A 52 -11.27 -2.58 1.87
C ARG A 52 -10.60 -1.91 0.69
N ARG A 53 -10.56 -2.60 -0.46
CA ARG A 53 -10.02 -2.04 -1.70
C ARG A 53 -11.02 -1.17 -2.47
N GLY A 54 -12.29 -1.17 -2.10
CA GLY A 54 -13.34 -0.48 -2.86
C GLY A 54 -13.52 -1.04 -4.27
N VAL A 55 -13.28 -2.34 -4.47
CA VAL A 55 -13.40 -3.02 -5.77
C VAL A 55 -14.45 -4.13 -5.72
N THR A 56 -14.90 -4.59 -6.89
CA THR A 56 -15.83 -5.72 -6.96
C THR A 56 -15.20 -7.01 -6.43
N HIS A 57 -16.03 -7.92 -5.92
CA HIS A 57 -15.58 -9.23 -5.47
C HIS A 57 -14.84 -9.99 -6.59
N GLN A 58 -15.32 -9.91 -7.83
CA GLN A 58 -14.67 -10.55 -8.98
C GLN A 58 -13.26 -10.01 -9.25
N SER A 59 -13.07 -8.69 -9.14
CA SER A 59 -11.75 -8.06 -9.28
C SER A 59 -10.77 -8.51 -8.19
N ALA A 60 -11.25 -8.53 -6.94
CA ALA A 60 -10.45 -9.05 -5.83
C ALA A 60 -10.12 -10.54 -6.01
N ALA A 61 -11.11 -11.37 -6.37
CA ALA A 61 -10.93 -12.80 -6.59
C ALA A 61 -9.92 -13.11 -7.69
N LYS A 62 -9.89 -12.31 -8.78
CA LYS A 62 -8.86 -12.43 -9.81
C LYS A 62 -7.46 -12.22 -9.22
N SER A 63 -7.26 -11.12 -8.47
CA SER A 63 -5.97 -10.83 -7.84
C SER A 63 -5.57 -11.92 -6.84
N VAL A 64 -6.52 -12.42 -6.04
CA VAL A 64 -6.30 -13.53 -5.09
C VAL A 64 -5.85 -14.79 -5.81
N LYS A 65 -6.49 -15.14 -6.93
CA LYS A 65 -6.14 -16.32 -7.72
C LYS A 65 -4.69 -16.26 -8.20
N GLU A 66 -4.25 -15.12 -8.73
CA GLU A 66 -2.86 -14.94 -9.17
C GLU A 66 -1.88 -15.06 -7.99
N LEU A 67 -2.20 -14.44 -6.85
CA LEU A 67 -1.37 -14.51 -5.64
C LEU A 67 -1.25 -15.93 -5.06
N LEU A 68 -2.34 -16.71 -5.10
CA LEU A 68 -2.34 -18.12 -4.70
C LEU A 68 -1.49 -18.95 -5.68
N GLY A 69 -1.66 -18.73 -6.98
CA GLY A 69 -0.87 -19.42 -8.01
C GLY A 69 0.63 -19.13 -7.91
N ALA A 70 1.00 -17.91 -7.51
CA ALA A 70 2.38 -17.51 -7.27
C ALA A 70 2.92 -17.90 -5.86
N GLY A 71 2.11 -18.54 -5.00
CA GLY A 71 2.52 -18.93 -3.65
C GLY A 71 2.78 -17.75 -2.69
N LEU A 72 2.29 -16.55 -3.02
CA LEU A 72 2.44 -15.34 -2.21
C LEU A 72 1.39 -15.23 -1.12
N VAL A 73 0.28 -15.94 -1.30
CA VAL A 73 -0.82 -16.09 -0.34
C VAL A 73 -1.12 -17.58 -0.19
N ARG A 74 -1.60 -17.98 0.98
CA ARG A 74 -2.18 -19.29 1.25
C ARG A 74 -3.64 -19.12 1.65
N ALA A 75 -4.45 -20.16 1.40
CA ALA A 75 -5.84 -20.21 1.80
C ALA A 75 -6.06 -21.33 2.82
N GLU A 76 -6.78 -21.03 3.89
CA GLU A 76 -7.16 -21.98 4.92
C GLU A 76 -8.69 -21.91 5.16
N PRO A 77 -9.36 -23.01 5.53
CA PRO A 77 -10.77 -22.98 5.88
C PRO A 77 -11.05 -22.01 7.02
N HIS A 78 -12.11 -21.22 6.92
CA HIS A 78 -12.49 -20.31 8.00
C HIS A 78 -12.96 -21.11 9.23
N PRO A 79 -12.46 -20.81 10.44
CA PRO A 79 -12.65 -21.65 11.63
C PRO A 79 -14.11 -21.80 12.07
N SER A 80 -14.96 -20.80 11.76
CA SER A 80 -16.39 -20.82 12.08
C SER A 80 -17.33 -20.99 10.88
N ASP A 81 -16.82 -20.96 9.65
CA ASP A 81 -17.65 -21.12 8.44
C ASP A 81 -16.82 -21.76 7.32
N GLY A 82 -16.71 -23.10 7.32
CA GLY A 82 -15.86 -23.84 6.38
C GLY A 82 -16.16 -23.62 4.89
N ARG A 83 -17.25 -22.91 4.55
CA ARG A 83 -17.54 -22.47 3.17
C ARG A 83 -16.73 -21.24 2.75
N LYS A 84 -16.14 -20.53 3.72
CA LYS A 84 -15.28 -19.37 3.51
C LYS A 84 -13.81 -19.78 3.62
N LEU A 85 -12.97 -19.09 2.86
CA LEU A 85 -11.52 -19.21 2.96
C LEU A 85 -10.95 -17.96 3.61
N LEU A 86 -10.08 -18.16 4.60
CA LEU A 86 -9.18 -17.14 5.11
C LEU A 86 -7.90 -17.17 4.29
N LEU A 87 -7.53 -16.00 3.78
CA LEU A 87 -6.30 -15.80 3.04
C LEU A 87 -5.27 -15.22 3.97
N ASP A 88 -4.06 -15.77 3.97
CA ASP A 88 -2.94 -15.29 4.75
C ASP A 88 -1.71 -15.12 3.87
N ILE A 89 -0.90 -14.11 4.17
CA ILE A 89 0.31 -13.82 3.41
C ILE A 89 1.42 -14.79 3.82
N THR A 90 2.09 -15.39 2.83
CA THR A 90 3.22 -16.30 3.07
C THR A 90 4.50 -15.51 3.35
N ASP A 91 5.55 -16.18 3.83
CA ASP A 91 6.86 -15.55 3.97
C ASP A 91 7.42 -15.06 2.63
N THR A 92 7.18 -15.82 1.55
CA THR A 92 7.50 -15.41 0.17
C THR A 92 6.70 -14.17 -0.22
N GLY A 93 5.40 -14.11 0.11
CA GLY A 93 4.57 -12.92 -0.06
C GLY A 93 5.11 -11.70 0.67
N ARG A 94 5.52 -11.86 1.95
CA ARG A 94 6.15 -10.80 2.75
C ARG A 94 7.48 -10.35 2.16
N ALA A 95 8.31 -11.27 1.67
CA ALA A 95 9.57 -10.95 1.01
C ALA A 95 9.33 -10.16 -0.29
N ARG A 96 8.39 -10.62 -1.11
CA ARG A 96 7.99 -9.95 -2.36
C ARG A 96 7.47 -8.54 -2.12
N LEU A 97 6.64 -8.35 -1.09
CA LEU A 97 6.13 -7.04 -0.70
C LEU A 97 7.23 -6.10 -0.18
N ARG A 98 8.20 -6.63 0.58
CA ARG A 98 9.38 -5.86 1.01
C ARG A 98 10.24 -5.42 -0.18
N GLN A 99 10.38 -6.26 -1.20
CA GLN A 99 11.10 -5.90 -2.43
C GLN A 99 10.42 -4.72 -3.15
N GLU A 100 9.10 -4.72 -3.30
CA GLU A 100 8.38 -3.57 -3.89
C GLU A 100 8.59 -2.30 -3.06
N ARG A 101 8.52 -2.39 -1.73
CA ARG A 101 8.77 -1.25 -0.83
C ARG A 101 10.19 -0.70 -1.00
N ALA A 102 11.19 -1.58 -1.11
CA ALA A 102 12.58 -1.19 -1.32
C ALA A 102 12.77 -0.51 -2.69
N GLN A 103 12.19 -1.07 -3.76
CA GLN A 103 12.26 -0.50 -5.10
C GLN A 103 11.68 0.93 -5.14
N ARG A 104 10.53 1.14 -4.51
CA ARG A 104 9.92 2.48 -4.37
C ARG A 104 10.82 3.44 -3.62
N ALA A 105 11.41 3.00 -2.50
CA ALA A 105 12.32 3.83 -1.71
C ALA A 105 13.58 4.21 -2.49
N THR A 106 14.15 3.28 -3.24
CA THR A 106 15.30 3.54 -4.13
C THR A 106 14.94 4.53 -5.23
N SER A 107 13.83 4.33 -5.93
CA SER A 107 13.39 5.22 -7.01
C SER A 107 13.11 6.63 -6.49
N LEU A 108 12.42 6.76 -5.36
CA LEU A 108 12.15 8.06 -4.75
C LEU A 108 13.44 8.72 -4.22
N GLY A 109 14.35 7.93 -3.65
CA GLY A 109 15.65 8.41 -3.19
C GLY A 109 16.49 9.00 -4.31
N ALA A 110 16.52 8.35 -5.47
CA ALA A 110 17.18 8.87 -6.66
C ALA A 110 16.57 10.21 -7.11
N ALA A 111 15.23 10.28 -7.25
CA ALA A 111 14.54 11.51 -7.63
C ALA A 111 14.80 12.66 -6.65
N ILE A 112 14.84 12.38 -5.35
CA ILE A 112 15.18 13.37 -4.31
C ILE A 112 16.63 13.87 -4.48
N GLY A 113 17.58 12.96 -4.72
CA GLY A 113 18.99 13.31 -4.90
C GLY A 113 19.24 14.12 -6.17
N ASP A 114 18.53 13.81 -7.25
CA ASP A 114 18.73 14.41 -8.56
C ASP A 114 18.01 15.76 -8.71
N ALA A 115 16.85 15.93 -8.08
CA ALA A 115 15.99 17.10 -8.29
C ALA A 115 16.05 18.16 -7.16
N LEU A 116 16.53 17.81 -5.96
CA LEU A 116 16.48 18.69 -4.79
C LEU A 116 17.87 19.01 -4.25
N SER A 117 18.10 20.29 -3.94
CA SER A 117 19.27 20.74 -3.19
C SER A 117 19.29 20.19 -1.76
N THR A 118 20.46 20.20 -1.11
CA THR A 118 20.61 19.75 0.29
C THR A 118 19.65 20.48 1.24
N ASP A 119 19.33 21.75 0.97
CA ASP A 119 18.43 22.56 1.78
C ASP A 119 16.97 22.13 1.61
N GLU A 120 16.56 21.83 0.38
CA GLU A 120 15.23 21.28 0.08
C GLU A 120 15.06 19.89 0.66
N GLN A 121 16.10 19.05 0.61
CA GLN A 121 16.10 17.73 1.25
C GLN A 121 15.95 17.82 2.78
N ARG A 122 16.55 18.84 3.42
CA ARG A 122 16.33 19.10 4.86
C ARG A 122 14.89 19.50 5.14
N ARG A 123 14.33 20.46 4.38
CA ARG A 123 12.92 20.86 4.51
C ARG A 123 11.96 19.67 4.32
N LEU A 124 12.20 18.84 3.31
CA LEU A 124 11.39 17.64 3.07
C LEU A 124 11.44 16.68 4.26
N ARG A 125 12.62 16.47 4.85
CA ARG A 125 12.81 15.63 6.04
C ARG A 125 12.04 16.20 7.25
N ASP A 126 12.03 17.51 7.42
CA ASP A 126 11.31 18.18 8.52
C ASP A 126 9.78 18.08 8.36
N CYS A 127 9.27 17.90 7.14
CA CYS A 127 7.85 17.67 6.87
C CYS A 127 7.37 16.25 7.24
N VAL A 128 8.24 15.22 7.19
CA VAL A 128 7.85 13.81 7.39
C VAL A 128 7.17 13.56 8.76
N PRO A 129 7.68 14.08 9.89
CA PRO A 129 7.00 13.97 11.19
C PRO A 129 5.61 14.63 11.19
N LEU A 130 5.41 15.72 10.45
CA LEU A 130 4.13 16.42 10.37
C LEU A 130 3.08 15.54 9.67
N LEU A 131 3.44 14.97 8.52
CA LEU A 131 2.57 14.04 7.78
C LEU A 131 2.21 12.80 8.61
N SER A 132 3.14 12.31 9.42
CA SER A 132 2.91 11.17 10.32
C SER A 132 1.91 11.50 11.42
N ARG A 133 2.00 12.70 12.01
CA ARG A 133 1.04 13.21 13.00
C ARG A 133 -0.36 13.38 12.40
N LEU A 134 -0.47 13.94 11.20
CA LEU A 134 -1.74 14.08 10.48
C LEU A 134 -2.38 12.71 10.22
N THR A 135 -1.58 11.73 9.76
CA THR A 135 -2.05 10.36 9.51
C THR A 135 -2.61 9.71 10.77
N THR A 136 -1.91 9.86 11.89
CA THR A 136 -2.32 9.33 13.20
C THR A 136 -3.64 9.95 13.64
N HIS A 137 -3.74 11.29 13.56
CA HIS A 137 -4.95 12.03 13.89
C HIS A 137 -6.17 11.64 13.04
N ILE A 138 -6.01 11.47 11.72
CA ILE A 138 -7.09 11.06 10.81
C ILE A 138 -7.54 9.62 11.05
N THR A 139 -6.59 8.71 11.33
CA THR A 139 -6.90 7.29 11.49
C THR A 139 -7.43 6.93 12.88
N GLY A 140 -7.56 7.91 13.79
CA GLY A 140 -8.05 7.71 15.15
C GLY A 140 -7.16 6.78 15.97
N LYS A 141 -5.86 6.73 15.66
CA LYS A 141 -4.84 5.97 16.38
C LYS A 141 -4.03 6.85 17.30
#